data_AF-A0A351TQQ5-F1
#
_entry.id   AF-A0A351TQQ5-F1
#
_cell.length_a   1.000
_cell.length_b   1.000
_cell.length_c   1.000
_cell.angle_alpha   90.00
_cell.angle_beta   90.00
_cell.angle_gamma   90.00
#
_symmetry.space_group_name_H-M   'P 1'
#
loop_
_entity.id
_entity.type
_entity.pdbx_description
1 polymer ?
#
loop_
_entity_poly.entity_id
_entity_poly.type
_entity_poly.pdbx_seq_one_letter_code
_entity_poly.pdbx_strand_id
1 'polypeptide(L)' 'GILHLKDALRYHADAGNYGTPLKNLEGLMREPVFIPRTRNIDELFREMQAGKQQMVVVVDEYGQTDGLV' A
#
# COMPACT_ATOMS: atom_id res chain seq x y z
N GLY A 1 6.64 1.86 -0.85
CA GLY A 1 5.67 1.39 -1.87
C GLY A 1 4.83 0.27 -1.30
N ILE A 2 3.59 0.12 -1.76
CA ILE A 2 2.64 -0.94 -1.36
C ILE A 2 2.38 -1.85 -2.55
N LEU A 3 2.42 -3.17 -2.33
CA LEU A 3 2.10 -4.19 -3.32
C LEU A 3 0.93 -5.04 -2.80
N HIS A 4 -0.16 -5.14 -3.55
CA HIS A 4 -1.21 -6.09 -3.23
C HIS A 4 -0.90 -7.46 -3.82
N LEU A 5 -0.98 -8.51 -3.01
CA LEU A 5 -0.77 -9.89 -3.46
C LEU A 5 -1.70 -10.27 -4.62
N LYS A 6 -2.95 -9.81 -4.63
CA LYS A 6 -3.91 -10.05 -5.73
C LYS A 6 -3.40 -9.53 -7.08
N ASP A 7 -2.68 -8.40 -7.07
CA ASP A 7 -2.15 -7.79 -8.28
C ASP A 7 -0.90 -8.59 -8.72
N ALA A 8 -0.04 -8.99 -7.79
CA ALA A 8 1.10 -9.85 -8.08
C ALA A 8 0.70 -11.22 -8.67
N LEU A 9 -0.36 -11.84 -8.12
CA LEU A 9 -0.88 -13.11 -8.62
C LEU A 9 -1.47 -13.00 -10.03
N ARG A 10 -2.14 -11.88 -10.35
CA ARG A 10 -2.63 -11.63 -11.72
C ARG A 10 -1.50 -11.58 -12.74
N TYR A 11 -0.37 -10.96 -12.40
CA TYR A 11 0.80 -10.94 -13.27
C TYR A 11 1.45 -12.31 -13.42
N HIS A 12 1.50 -13.10 -12.35
CA HIS A 12 2.06 -14.44 -12.40
C HIS A 12 1.23 -15.43 -13.25
N ALA A 13 -0.08 -15.18 -13.37
CA ALA A 13 -0.97 -16.00 -14.20
C ALA A 13 -0.76 -15.79 -15.72
N ASP A 14 -0.10 -14.71 -16.12
CA ASP A 14 0.29 -14.47 -17.50
C ASP A 14 1.59 -15.23 -17.82
N ALA A 15 1.52 -16.20 -18.75
CA ALA A 15 2.64 -17.07 -19.10
C ALA A 15 3.87 -16.30 -19.58
N GLY A 16 3.69 -15.08 -20.12
CA GLY A 16 4.79 -14.20 -20.54
C GLY A 16 5.58 -13.56 -19.38
N ASN A 17 5.05 -13.60 -18.15
CA ASN A 17 5.65 -12.98 -16.97
C ASN A 17 6.17 -14.00 -15.95
N TYR A 18 6.11 -15.29 -16.29
CA TYR A 18 6.56 -16.36 -15.41
C TYR A 18 8.09 -16.29 -15.24
N GLY A 19 8.56 -16.06 -14.00
CA GLY A 19 9.97 -15.89 -13.67
C GLY A 19 10.48 -14.44 -13.71
N THR A 20 9.65 -13.46 -14.09
CA THR A 20 10.04 -12.05 -14.05
C THR A 20 10.11 -11.56 -12.60
N PRO A 21 11.23 -10.93 -12.16
CA PRO A 21 11.32 -10.33 -10.83
C PRO A 21 10.23 -9.26 -10.63
N LEU A 22 9.57 -9.26 -9.47
CA LEU A 22 8.51 -8.29 -9.14
C LEU A 22 8.93 -6.82 -9.36
N LYS A 23 10.20 -6.49 -9.05
CA LYS A 23 10.76 -5.15 -9.23
C LYS A 23 10.78 -4.65 -10.69
N ASN A 24 10.72 -5.57 -11.66
CA ASN A 24 10.75 -5.24 -13.09
C ASN A 24 9.33 -5.09 -13.67
N LEU A 25 8.30 -5.41 -12.88
CA LEU A 25 6.93 -5.31 -13.34
C LEU A 25 6.38 -3.91 -13.05
N GLU A 26 6.12 -3.16 -14.11
CA GLU A 26 5.60 -1.80 -14.02
C GLU A 26 4.13 -1.78 -13.56
N GLY A 27 3.75 -0.74 -12.81
CA GLY A 27 2.37 -0.50 -12.40
C GLY A 27 1.86 -1.34 -11.20
N LEU A 28 2.68 -2.23 -10.65
CA LEU A 28 2.33 -3.04 -9.46
C LEU A 28 2.55 -2.33 -8.14
N MET A 29 3.56 -1.46 -8.08
CA MET A 29 3.89 -0.69 -6.89
C MET A 29 2.97 0.53 -6.78
N ARG A 30 2.26 0.63 -5.66
CA ARG A 30 1.41 1.78 -5.32
C ARG A 30 2.13 2.70 -4.34
N GLU A 31 1.82 3.98 -4.43
CA GLU A 31 2.33 4.97 -3.47
C GLU A 31 1.69 4.73 -2.09
N PRO A 32 2.49 4.61 -1.01
CA PRO A 32 1.95 4.53 0.33
C PRO A 32 1.34 5.88 0.72
N VAL A 33 0.23 5.84 1.45
CA VAL A 33 -0.32 7.04 2.09
C VAL A 33 0.20 7.10 3.52
N PHE A 34 0.81 8.23 3.84
CA PHE A 34 1.36 8.51 5.16
C PHE A 34 0.40 9.38 5.96
N ILE A 35 0.16 9.00 7.21
CA ILE A 35 -0.71 9.76 8.12
C ILE A 35 0.02 9.98 9.46
N PRO A 36 -0.13 11.17 10.07
CA PRO A 36 0.48 11.44 11.37
C PRO A 36 -0.21 10.62 12.45
N ARG A 37 0.55 10.19 13.47
CA ARG A 37 0.03 9.46 14.64
C ARG A 37 -1.14 10.16 15.34
N THR A 38 -1.21 11.48 15.24
CA THR A 38 -2.24 12.32 15.90
C THR A 38 -3.59 12.32 15.18
N ARG A 39 -3.73 11.67 14.03
CA ARG A 39 -5.01 11.56 13.30
C ARG A 39 -6.07 10.84 14.14
N ASN A 40 -7.30 11.33 14.08
CA ASN A 40 -8.45 10.63 14.65
C ASN A 40 -8.73 9.33 13.88
N ILE A 41 -8.87 8.22 14.59
CA ILE A 41 -9.02 6.88 14.00
C ILE A 41 -10.36 6.71 13.26
N ASP A 42 -11.44 7.31 13.75
CA ASP A 42 -12.78 7.19 13.14
C ASP A 42 -12.85 7.97 11.81
N GLU A 43 -12.26 9.15 11.77
CA GLU A 43 -12.14 9.94 10.54
C GLU A 43 -11.24 9.24 9.52
N LEU A 44 -10.07 8.75 9.96
CA LEU A 44 -9.15 7.99 9.12
C LEU A 44 -9.85 6.78 8.52
N PHE A 45 -10.58 6.01 9.32
CA PHE A 45 -11.28 4.83 8.85
C PHE A 45 -12.34 5.17 7.78
N ARG A 46 -13.11 6.25 7.96
CA ARG A 46 -14.07 6.73 6.95
C ARG A 46 -13.39 7.15 5.66
N GLU A 47 -12.26 7.86 5.75
CA GLU A 47 -11.47 8.26 4.58
C GLU A 47 -10.90 7.03 3.86
N MET A 48 -10.35 6.06 4.59
CA MET A 48 -9.84 4.81 4.03
C MET A 48 -10.95 4.03 3.33
N GLN A 49 -12.15 3.94 3.91
CA GLN A 49 -13.30 3.31 3.28
C GLN A 49 -13.73 4.02 2.00
N ALA A 50 -13.84 5.35 2.03
CA ALA A 50 -14.20 6.15 0.86
C ALA A 50 -13.17 6.04 -0.27
N GLY A 51 -11.88 6.06 0.09
CA GLY A 51 -10.75 5.92 -0.84
C GLY A 51 -10.42 4.48 -1.24
N LYS A 52 -11.14 3.48 -0.71
CA LYS A 52 -10.85 2.04 -0.88
C LYS A 52 -9.39 1.69 -0.54
N GLN A 53 -8.83 2.38 0.45
CA GLN A 53 -7.50 2.11 0.96
C GLN A 53 -7.55 1.05 2.04
N GLN A 54 -6.71 0.03 1.88
CA GLN A 54 -6.63 -1.12 2.81
C GLN A 54 -5.45 -1.03 3.76
N MET A 55 -4.56 -0.06 3.54
CA MET A 55 -3.34 0.12 4.32
C MET A 55 -2.87 1.57 4.23
N VAL A 56 -2.47 2.13 5.37
CA VAL A 56 -1.76 3.41 5.50
C VAL A 56 -0.53 3.23 6.39
N VAL A 57 0.46 4.10 6.21
CA VAL A 57 1.68 4.12 7.02
C VAL A 57 1.56 5.24 8.04
N VAL A 58 1.68 4.89 9.31
CA VAL A 58 1.65 5.87 10.41
C VAL A 58 3.06 6.39 10.63
N VAL A 59 3.20 7.71 10.66
CA VAL A 59 4.48 8.39 10.91
C VAL A 59 4.42 9.24 12.17
N ASP A 60 5.56 9.34 12.84
CA ASP A 60 5.79 10.28 13.94
C ASP A 60 6.17 11.68 13.43
N GLU A 61 6.41 12.59 14.37
CA GLU A 61 6.77 13.99 14.11
C GLU A 61 8.15 14.15 13.45
N TYR A 62 8.98 13.11 13.48
CA TYR A 62 10.30 13.08 12.87
C TYR A 62 10.30 12.36 11.51
N GLY A 63 9.14 11.90 11.05
CA GLY A 63 8.97 11.16 9.80
C GLY A 63 9.40 9.69 9.90
N GLN A 64 9.62 9.17 11.10
CA GLN A 64 9.85 7.74 11.31
C GLN A 64 8.53 6.99 11.23
N THR A 65 8.60 5.73 10.78
CA THR A 65 7.42 4.85 10.75
C THR A 65 7.13 4.35 12.15
N ASP A 66 5.97 4.76 12.68
CA ASP A 66 5.47 4.31 13.98
C ASP A 66 4.64 3.02 13.82
N GLY A 67 4.01 2.81 12.66
CA GLY A 67 3.23 1.61 12.39
C GLY A 67 2.46 1.58 11.07
N LEU A 68 1.52 0.63 10.99
CA LEU A 68 0.63 0.40 9.85
C LEU A 68 -0.80 0.23 10.36
N VAL A 69 -1.78 0.75 9.60
CA VAL A 69 -3.22 0.56 9.82
C VAL A 69 -3.86 0.07 8.53
#